data_AF-A0A7J9T278-F1
#
_entry.id   AF-A0A7J9T278-F1
#
_cell.length_a   1.000
_cell.length_b   1.000
_cell.length_c   1.000
_cell.angle_alpha   90.00
_cell.angle_beta   90.00
_cell.angle_gamma   90.00
#
_symmetry.space_group_name_H-M   'P 1'
#
loop_
_entity.id
_entity.type
_entity.pdbx_description
1 polymer ?
#
loop_
_entity_poly.entity_id
_entity_poly.type
_entity_poly.pdbx_seq_one_letter_code
_entity_poly.pdbx_strand_id
1 'polypeptide(L)' 'MGLPSRIIVESQTGKLICMGADPKALLVIMAKPDAGLGLILVEVEKTAAKIKKLM' A
#
# COMPACT_ATOMS: atom_id res chain seq x y z
N MET A 1 -5.56 4.74 -19.64
CA MET A 1 -4.83 3.49 -19.32
C MET A 1 -4.33 3.60 -17.90
N GLY A 2 -4.77 2.69 -17.03
CA GLY A 2 -4.72 2.86 -15.58
C GLY A 2 -3.51 2.21 -14.95
N LEU A 3 -2.80 2.97 -14.11
CA LEU A 3 -1.88 2.39 -13.13
C LEU A 3 -2.69 1.52 -12.16
N PRO A 4 -2.18 0.36 -11.74
CA PRO A 4 -2.83 -0.45 -10.72
C PRO A 4 -2.98 0.39 -9.44
N SER A 5 -4.20 0.42 -8.89
CA SER A 5 -4.47 1.15 -7.64
C SER A 5 -3.70 0.56 -6.46
N ARG A 6 -3.40 -0.74 -6.53
CA ARG A 6 -2.65 -1.49 -5.50
C ARG A 6 -1.94 -2.70 -6.11
N ILE A 7 -0.73 -2.97 -5.64
CA ILE A 7 0.03 -4.20 -5.89
C ILE A 7 0.38 -4.82 -4.54
N ILE A 8 0.20 -6.13 -4.40
CA ILE A 8 0.61 -6.90 -3.23
C ILE A 8 1.51 -8.02 -3.71
N VAL A 9 2.71 -8.12 -3.14
CA VAL A 9 3.65 -9.22 -3.36
C VAL A 9 3.81 -9.99 -2.06
N GLU A 10 3.44 -11.26 -2.08
CA GLU A 10 3.67 -12.16 -0.95
C GLU A 10 4.93 -12.98 -1.18
N SER A 11 5.76 -13.09 -0.15
CA SER A 11 6.96 -13.90 -0.12
C SER A 11 7.05 -14.67 1.18
N GLN A 12 7.96 -15.64 1.24
CA GLN A 12 8.21 -16.41 2.47
C GLN A 12 8.69 -15.53 3.63
N THR A 13 9.32 -14.39 3.33
CA THR A 13 9.95 -13.51 4.33
C THR A 13 9.10 -12.29 4.68
N GLY A 14 7.98 -12.07 3.99
CA GLY A 14 7.15 -10.89 4.22
C GLY A 14 6.20 -10.61 3.07
N LYS A 15 5.39 -9.56 3.26
CA LYS A 15 4.47 -9.03 2.26
C LYS A 15 4.86 -7.59 1.95
N LEU A 16 4.90 -7.25 0.66
CA LEU A 16 5.14 -5.89 0.19
C LEU A 16 3.85 -5.36 -0.44
N ILE A 17 3.39 -4.20 0.02
CA ILE A 17 2.18 -3.56 -0.49
C ILE A 17 2.55 -2.20 -1.06
N CYS A 18 2.26 -2.00 -2.34
CA CYS A 18 2.38 -0.73 -3.05
C CYS A 18 1.00 -0.19 -3.36
N MET A 19 0.75 1.09 -3.08
CA MET A 19 -0.50 1.78 -3.36
C MET A 19 -0.22 3.18 -3.91
N GLY A 20 -0.95 3.58 -4.94
CA GLY A 20 -0.89 4.96 -5.42
C GLY A 20 -1.34 5.93 -4.32
N ALA A 21 -0.53 6.95 -4.03
CA ALA A 21 -0.83 7.96 -3.01
C ALA A 21 -1.19 9.31 -3.63
N ASP A 22 -0.64 9.61 -4.82
CA ASP A 22 -0.88 10.80 -5.63
C ASP A 22 -0.45 10.49 -7.08
N PRO A 23 -0.87 11.22 -8.14
CA PRO A 23 -0.31 11.01 -9.48
C PRO A 23 1.23 11.08 -9.56
N LYS A 24 1.89 11.70 -8.58
CA LYS A 24 3.37 11.77 -8.47
C LYS A 24 3.95 10.96 -7.30
N ALA A 25 3.15 10.22 -6.54
CA ALA A 25 3.62 9.51 -5.35
C ALA A 25 3.07 8.09 -5.19
N LEU A 26 3.95 7.21 -4.69
CA LEU A 26 3.64 5.82 -4.35
C LEU A 26 3.90 5.60 -2.86
N LEU A 27 2.92 5.01 -2.18
CA LEU A 27 3.07 4.49 -0.82
C LEU A 27 3.49 3.03 -0.89
N VAL A 28 4.63 2.70 -0.28
CA VAL A 28 5.14 1.33 -0.19
C VAL A 28 5.31 0.96 1.27
N ILE A 29 4.76 -0.18 1.67
CA ILE A 29 4.94 -0.73 3.02
C ILE A 29 5.38 -2.19 2.97
N MET A 30 6.00 -2.64 4.06
CA MET A 30 6.38 -4.03 4.28
C MET A 30 5.69 -4.54 5.55
N ALA A 31 5.18 -5.77 5.48
CA ALA A 31 4.57 -6.46 6.59
C ALA A 31 5.23 -7.82 6.80
N LYS A 32 5.14 -8.33 8.03
CA LYS A 32 5.60 -9.68 8.36
C LYS A 32 4.81 -10.74 7.57
N PRO A 33 5.40 -11.91 7.30
CA PRO A 33 4.77 -12.95 6.49
C PRO A 33 3.47 -13.49 7.12
N ASP A 34 3.34 -13.46 8.44
CA ASP A 34 2.15 -13.87 9.20
C ASP A 34 1.10 -12.75 9.38
N ALA A 35 1.41 -11.52 8.96
CA ALA A 35 0.53 -10.39 9.17
C ALA A 35 -0.73 -10.49 8.28
N GLY A 36 -1.92 -10.35 8.90
CA GLY A 36 -3.20 -10.38 8.19
C GLY A 36 -3.40 -9.11 7.35
N LEU A 37 -3.77 -9.28 6.07
CA LEU A 37 -3.89 -8.16 5.13
C LEU A 37 -5.08 -7.23 5.42
N GLY A 38 -6.15 -7.70 6.06
CA GLY A 38 -7.39 -6.93 6.24
C GLY A 38 -7.17 -5.54 6.83
N LEU A 39 -6.72 -5.46 8.09
CA LEU A 39 -6.50 -4.18 8.78
C LEU A 39 -5.34 -3.37 8.18
N ILE A 40 -4.31 -4.04 7.69
CA ILE A 40 -3.16 -3.39 7.04
C ILE A 40 -3.62 -2.59 5.83
N LEU A 41 -4.46 -3.18 4.97
CA LEU A 41 -4.97 -2.52 3.78
C LEU A 41 -5.84 -1.30 4.13
N VAL A 42 -6.66 -1.40 5.19
CA VAL A 42 -7.46 -0.26 5.68
C VAL A 42 -6.58 0.91 6.08
N GLU A 43 -5.49 0.67 6.80
CA GLU A 43 -4.60 1.75 7.26
C GLU A 43 -3.72 2.32 6.15
N VAL A 44 -3.26 1.47 5.22
CA VAL A 44 -2.53 1.91 4.02
C VAL A 44 -3.39 2.83 3.17
N GLU A 45 -4.67 2.52 2.97
CA GLU A 45 -5.59 3.35 2.19
C GLU A 45 -5.85 4.70 2.87
N LYS A 46 -6.09 4.72 4.18
CA LYS A 46 -6.18 5.97 4.95
C LYS A 46 -4.91 6.81 4.84
N THR A 47 -3.74 6.15 4.84
CA THR A 47 -2.45 6.83 4.74
C THR A 47 -2.22 7.41 3.34
N ALA A 48 -2.53 6.67 2.28
CA ALA A 48 -2.51 7.18 0.92
C ALA A 48 -3.44 8.40 0.77
N ALA A 49 -4.63 8.36 1.34
CA ALA A 49 -5.57 9.49 1.34
C ALA A 49 -5.04 10.71 2.12
N LYS A 50 -4.28 10.51 3.20
CA LYS A 50 -3.61 11.59 3.93
C LYS A 50 -2.48 12.21 3.08
N ILE A 51 -1.65 11.39 2.43
CA ILE A 51 -0.57 11.86 1.55
C ILE A 51 -1.17 12.69 0.40
N LYS A 52 -2.24 12.21 -0.24
CA LYS A 52 -2.93 12.94 -1.31
C LYS A 52 -3.39 14.34 -0.90
N LYS A 53 -3.75 14.56 0.37
CA LYS A 53 -4.17 15.87 0.89
C LYS A 53 -3.00 16.84 1.14
N LEU A 54 -1.77 16.32 1.20
CA LEU A 54 -0.56 17.10 1.45
C LEU A 54 0.17 17.51 0.15
N MET A 55 -0.21 16.92 -0.98
CA MET A 55 0.47 17.10 -2.28
C MET A 55 -0.34 17.97 -3.24
#